data_AF-A0A1F7PNB8-F1
#
_entry.id   AF-A0A1F7PNB8-F1
#
_cell.length_a   1.000
_cell.length_b   1.000
_cell.length_c   1.000
_cell.angle_alpha   90.00
_cell.angle_beta   90.00
_cell.angle_gamma   90.00
#
_symmetry.space_group_name_H-M   'P 1'
#
loop_
_entity.id
_entity.type
_entity.pdbx_description
1 polymer ?
#
loop_
_entity_poly.entity_id
_entity_poly.type
_entity_poly.pdbx_seq_one_letter_code
_entity_poly.pdbx_strand_id
1 'polypeptide(L)'
;MQEVAAKHGASRLDVEGWVAAVAVHEALKACGWPCSREKLQGAMSGLSITVKGVKGGPIQWSRDNHFRTEQWYKVYRWDSARKRAVTAKDWTRVDVAEKLKELRETAK
;
A
#
# COMPACT_ATOMS: atom_id res chain seq x y z
N MET A 1 -4.55 -11.19 6.42
CA MET A 1 -3.51 -11.22 5.36
C MET A 1 -2.60 -12.44 5.52
N GLN A 2 -1.82 -12.58 6.61
CA GLN A 2 -0.88 -13.71 6.77
C GLN A 2 -1.53 -15.10 6.75
N GLU A 3 -2.68 -15.30 7.39
CA GLU A 3 -3.35 -16.62 7.38
C GLU A 3 -3.85 -17.01 5.98
N VAL A 4 -4.38 -16.04 5.22
CA VAL A 4 -4.82 -16.24 3.82
C VAL A 4 -3.60 -16.47 2.91
N ALA A 5 -2.55 -15.68 3.10
CA ALA A 5 -1.28 -15.82 2.39
C ALA A 5 -0.65 -17.20 2.61
N ALA A 6 -0.58 -17.66 3.86
CA ALA A 6 -0.07 -19.00 4.21
C ALA A 6 -0.94 -20.11 3.62
N LYS A 7 -2.27 -19.96 3.64
CA LYS A 7 -3.21 -20.94 3.07
C LYS A 7 -3.08 -21.08 1.56
N HIS A 8 -2.82 -19.98 0.86
CA HIS A 8 -2.82 -19.94 -0.61
C HIS A 8 -1.43 -19.80 -1.23
N GLY A 9 -0.37 -19.86 -0.42
CA GLY A 9 1.01 -19.67 -0.90
C GLY A 9 1.28 -18.25 -1.43
N ALA A 10 0.45 -17.26 -1.11
CA ALA A 10 0.66 -15.88 -1.57
C ALA A 10 1.75 -15.20 -0.74
N SER A 11 2.74 -14.65 -1.42
CA SER A 11 3.82 -13.86 -0.84
C SER A 11 3.41 -12.39 -0.68
N ARG A 12 4.29 -11.61 -0.05
CA ARG A 12 4.19 -10.14 -0.06
C ARG A 12 4.13 -9.58 -1.49
N LEU A 13 4.89 -10.17 -2.42
CA LEU A 13 4.99 -9.69 -3.80
C LEU A 13 3.68 -9.89 -4.56
N ASP A 14 3.01 -11.02 -4.35
CA ASP A 14 1.70 -11.29 -4.97
C ASP A 14 0.66 -10.25 -4.53
N VAL A 15 0.70 -9.90 -3.25
CA VAL A 15 -0.20 -8.89 -2.67
C VAL A 15 0.11 -7.50 -3.21
N GLU A 16 1.39 -7.16 -3.41
CA GLU A 16 1.77 -5.88 -4.02
C GLU A 16 1.37 -5.80 -5.48
N GLY A 17 1.55 -6.86 -6.26
CA GLY A 17 1.06 -6.96 -7.63
C GLY A 17 -0.46 -6.82 -7.71
N TRP A 18 -1.19 -7.49 -6.82
CA TRP A 18 -2.64 -7.37 -6.76
C TRP A 18 -3.11 -5.94 -6.40
N VAL A 19 -2.45 -5.28 -5.44
CA VAL A 19 -2.75 -3.87 -5.11
C VAL A 19 -2.50 -2.95 -6.30
N ALA A 20 -1.42 -3.16 -7.05
CA ALA A 20 -1.14 -2.40 -8.26
C ALA A 20 -2.24 -2.62 -9.33
N ALA A 21 -2.71 -3.85 -9.50
CA ALA A 21 -3.82 -4.17 -10.40
C ALA A 21 -5.14 -3.50 -9.97
N VAL A 22 -5.43 -3.42 -8.67
CA VAL A 22 -6.58 -2.68 -8.15
C VAL A 22 -6.49 -1.18 -8.49
N ALA A 23 -5.31 -0.58 -8.36
CA ALA A 23 -5.11 0.82 -8.74
C ALA A 23 -5.35 1.07 -10.23
N VAL A 24 -4.86 0.17 -11.10
CA VAL A 24 -5.12 0.22 -12.55
C VAL A 24 -6.61 0.05 -12.85
N HIS A 25 -7.27 -0.91 -12.20
CA HIS A 25 -8.71 -1.15 -12.34
C HIS A 25 -9.51 0.12 -12.01
N GLU A 26 -9.27 0.72 -10.85
CA GLU A 26 -10.01 1.91 -10.42
C GLU A 26 -9.74 3.12 -11.31
N ALA A 27 -8.51 3.28 -11.82
CA ALA A 27 -8.20 4.34 -12.79
C ALA A 27 -8.92 4.14 -14.13
N LEU A 28 -8.96 2.91 -14.65
CA LEU A 28 -9.68 2.58 -15.90
C LEU A 28 -11.20 2.75 -15.75
N LYS A 29 -11.73 2.37 -14.59
CA LYS A 29 -13.14 2.57 -14.26
C LYS A 29 -13.48 4.05 -14.17
N ALA A 30 -12.66 4.85 -13.48
CA ALA A 30 -12.87 6.28 -13.34
C ALA A 30 -12.76 7.05 -14.66
N CYS A 31 -11.91 6.61 -15.60
CA CYS A 31 -11.83 7.22 -16.92
C CYS A 31 -12.96 6.80 -17.89
N GLY A 32 -13.77 5.79 -17.52
CA GLY A 32 -14.87 5.26 -18.33
C GLY A 32 -14.39 4.41 -19.50
N TRP A 33 -13.50 3.44 -19.25
CA TRP A 33 -12.90 2.58 -20.29
C TRP A 33 -13.93 2.05 -21.33
N PRO A 34 -13.63 2.14 -22.64
CA PRO A 34 -12.40 2.66 -23.24
C PRO A 34 -12.29 4.19 -23.17
N CYS A 35 -11.09 4.70 -22.88
CA CYS A 35 -10.83 6.13 -22.70
C CYS A 35 -9.51 6.56 -23.36
N SER A 36 -9.32 7.86 -23.62
CA SER A 36 -8.05 8.37 -24.14
C SER A 36 -6.95 8.34 -23.07
N ARG A 37 -5.70 8.47 -23.49
CA ARG A 37 -4.55 8.58 -22.59
C ARG A 37 -4.71 9.74 -21.61
N GLU A 38 -5.21 10.87 -22.07
CA GLU A 38 -5.38 12.10 -21.28
C GLU A 38 -6.44 11.88 -20.20
N LYS A 39 -7.55 11.20 -20.53
CA LYS A 39 -8.58 10.83 -19.53
C LYS A 39 -8.04 9.86 -18.50
N LEU A 40 -7.24 8.87 -18.90
CA LEU A 40 -6.61 7.94 -17.97
C LEU A 40 -5.61 8.65 -17.05
N GLN A 41 -4.75 9.51 -17.59
CA GLN A 41 -3.81 10.29 -16.79
C GLN A 41 -4.54 11.19 -15.79
N GLY A 42 -5.64 11.83 -16.22
CA GLY A 42 -6.50 12.62 -15.35
C GLY A 42 -7.08 11.80 -14.20
N ALA A 43 -7.59 10.60 -14.48
CA ALA A 43 -8.11 9.68 -13.46
C ALA A 43 -7.02 9.24 -12.47
N MET A 44 -5.81 8.93 -12.95
CA MET A 44 -4.68 8.56 -12.08
C MET A 44 -4.24 9.72 -11.17
N SER A 45 -4.31 10.96 -11.66
CA SER A 45 -3.86 12.16 -10.94
C SER A 45 -4.72 12.54 -9.72
N GLY A 46 -5.83 11.83 -9.48
CA GLY A 46 -6.68 12.00 -8.31
C GLY A 46 -7.11 10.67 -7.70
N LEU A 47 -6.36 9.59 -7.95
CA LEU A 47 -6.72 8.26 -7.47
C LEU A 47 -6.70 8.21 -5.94
N SER A 48 -7.79 7.73 -5.34
CA SER A 48 -7.87 7.48 -3.89
C SER A 48 -8.58 6.15 -3.66
N ILE A 49 -7.81 5.11 -3.32
CA ILE A 49 -8.31 3.76 -3.10
C ILE A 49 -8.02 3.28 -1.68
N THR A 50 -8.94 2.52 -1.11
CA THR A 50 -8.74 1.87 0.20
C THR A 50 -8.83 0.37 0.03
N VAL A 51 -7.77 -0.34 0.39
CA VAL A 51 -7.67 -1.80 0.28
C VAL A 51 -7.65 -2.40 1.69
N LYS A 52 -8.84 -2.46 2.31
CA LYS A 52 -9.01 -2.81 3.73
C LYS A 52 -8.39 -4.17 4.05
N GLY A 53 -7.64 -4.24 5.15
CA GLY A 53 -7.00 -5.47 5.63
C GLY A 53 -5.73 -5.90 4.86
N VAL A 54 -5.39 -5.19 3.78
CA VAL A 54 -4.17 -5.40 2.98
C VAL A 54 -3.20 -4.24 3.16
N LYS A 55 -3.71 -3.00 3.10
CA LYS A 55 -2.98 -1.77 3.43
C LYS A 55 -3.53 -1.19 4.73
N GLY A 56 -2.66 -0.54 5.51
CA GLY A 56 -3.05 0.12 6.76
C GLY A 56 -3.71 1.49 6.57
N GLY A 57 -3.62 2.07 5.37
CA GLY A 57 -4.23 3.34 5.00
C GLY A 57 -4.56 3.41 3.51
N PRO A 58 -5.15 4.52 3.05
CA PRO A 58 -5.48 4.71 1.65
C PRO A 58 -4.22 4.81 0.78
N ILE A 59 -4.34 4.46 -0.49
CA ILE A 59 -3.37 4.79 -1.53
C ILE A 59 -3.91 6.01 -2.25
N GLN A 60 -3.15 7.09 -2.19
CA GLN A 60 -3.52 8.38 -2.76
C GLN A 60 -2.46 8.80 -3.77
N TRP A 61 -2.92 9.12 -4.97
CA TRP A 61 -2.12 9.74 -6.01
C TRP A 61 -2.65 11.14 -6.27
N SER A 62 -1.71 12.02 -6.55
CA SER A 62 -1.95 13.40 -6.96
C SER A 62 -1.23 13.63 -8.28
N ARG A 63 -1.59 14.71 -9.00
CA ARG A 63 -0.89 15.11 -10.22
C ARG A 63 0.64 15.11 -10.07
N ASP A 64 1.12 15.56 -8.92
CA ASP A 64 2.55 15.80 -8.69
C ASP A 64 3.25 14.63 -7.97
N ASN A 65 2.49 13.65 -7.47
CA ASN A 65 3.05 12.53 -6.71
C ASN A 65 2.15 11.28 -6.75
N HIS A 66 2.67 10.21 -7.37
CA HIS A 66 2.07 8.86 -7.36
C HIS A 66 2.76 7.92 -6.35
N PHE A 67 3.51 8.49 -5.42
CA PHE A 67 4.18 7.77 -4.36
C PHE A 67 3.58 8.11 -3.00
N ARG A 68 3.76 7.19 -2.05
CA ARG A 68 3.26 7.33 -0.69
C ARG A 68 3.76 8.60 0.00
N THR A 69 2.85 9.38 0.56
CA THR A 69 3.13 10.42 1.57
C THR A 69 3.04 9.85 2.98
N GLU A 70 2.17 8.84 3.15
CA GLU A 70 2.04 8.06 4.36
C GLU A 70 2.38 6.60 4.10
N GLN A 71 3.16 6.01 4.99
CA GLN A 71 3.41 4.58 4.99
C GLN A 71 2.82 3.96 6.25
N TRP A 72 2.19 2.81 6.10
CA TRP A 72 1.62 2.06 7.20
C TRP A 72 2.36 0.74 7.38
N TYR A 73 2.81 0.47 8.59
CA TYR A 73 3.53 -0.75 8.93
C TYR A 73 2.77 -1.56 9.96
N LYS A 74 2.66 -2.87 9.72
CA LYS A 74 2.23 -3.86 10.70
C LYS A 74 3.42 -4.76 11.01
N VAL A 75 3.75 -4.91 12.28
CA VAL A 75 4.93 -5.67 12.70
C VAL A 75 4.49 -7.04 13.18
N TYR A 76 5.16 -8.06 12.68
CA TYR A 76 4.94 -9.44 13.08
C TYR A 76 6.18 -9.97 13.80
N ARG A 77 5.96 -10.88 14.74
CA ARG A 77 7.02 -11.68 15.36
C ARG A 77 6.71 -13.15 15.17
N TRP A 78 7.73 -13.99 15.12
CA TRP A 78 7.52 -15.44 15.18
C TRP A 78 7.08 -15.86 16.59
N ASP A 79 6.12 -16.79 16.67
CA ASP A 79 5.72 -17.48 17.88
C ASP A 79 6.08 -18.96 17.74
N SER A 80 7.14 -19.38 18.44
CA SER A 80 7.67 -20.74 18.34
C SER A 80 6.70 -21.79 18.89
N ALA A 81 5.91 -21.47 19.92
CA ALA A 81 4.94 -22.40 20.50
C ALA A 81 3.79 -22.67 19.52
N ARG A 82 3.34 -21.63 18.82
CA ARG A 82 2.28 -21.71 17.82
C ARG A 82 2.78 -22.03 16.41
N LYS A 83 4.10 -22.11 16.22
CA LYS A 83 4.78 -22.31 14.94
C LYS A 83 4.25 -21.40 13.83
N ARG A 84 4.00 -20.13 14.15
CA ARG A 84 3.48 -19.15 13.20
C ARG A 84 3.89 -17.73 13.54
N ALA A 85 3.86 -16.85 12.55
CA ALA A 85 3.94 -15.42 12.81
C ALA A 85 2.66 -14.92 13.50
N VAL A 86 2.83 -14.04 14.48
CA VAL A 86 1.76 -13.36 15.21
C VAL A 86 1.98 -11.86 15.16
N THR A 87 0.90 -11.09 15.25
CA THR A 87 1.01 -9.63 15.28
C THR A 87 1.76 -9.20 16.54
N ALA A 88 2.86 -8.47 16.38
CA ALA A 88 3.62 -7.85 17.46
C ALA A 88 3.18 -6.40 17.67
N LYS A 89 2.88 -5.69 16.59
CA LYS A 89 2.32 -4.34 16.60
C LYS A 89 1.33 -4.18 15.46
N ASP A 90 0.16 -3.61 15.74
CA ASP A 90 -0.80 -3.31 14.68
C ASP A 90 -0.36 -2.12 13.82
N TRP A 91 -1.16 -1.78 12.83
CA TRP A 91 -0.92 -0.71 11.87
C TRP A 91 -0.44 0.58 12.56
N THR A 92 0.78 0.95 12.23
CA THR A 92 1.41 2.20 12.66
C THR A 92 1.61 3.07 11.44
N ARG A 93 1.04 4.27 11.47
CA ARG A 93 1.25 5.31 10.45
C ARG A 93 2.64 5.91 10.63
N VAL A 94 3.31 6.14 9.52
CA VAL A 94 4.57 6.87 9.42
C VAL A 94 4.37 7.93 8.35
N ASP A 95 4.53 9.20 8.73
CA ASP A 95 4.66 10.28 7.78
C ASP A 95 6.04 10.20 7.12
N VAL A 96 6.07 10.07 5.78
CA VAL A 96 7.32 9.85 5.05
C VAL A 96 8.21 11.08 5.09
N ALA A 97 7.64 12.28 5.03
CA ALA A 97 8.41 13.52 5.03
C ALA A 97 9.04 13.78 6.41
N GLU A 98 8.27 13.59 7.47
CA GLU A 98 8.75 13.68 8.85
C GLU A 98 9.88 12.67 9.10
N LYS A 99 9.69 11.41 8.68
CA LYS A 99 10.71 10.37 8.88
C LYS A 99 11.99 10.65 8.11
N LEU A 100 11.89 11.16 6.88
CA LEU A 100 13.07 11.54 6.10
C LEU A 100 13.82 12.71 6.73
N LYS A 101 13.12 13.65 7.38
CA LYS A 101 13.76 14.74 8.12
C LYS A 101 14.55 14.18 9.32
N GLU A 102 13.93 13.35 10.14
CA GLU A 102 14.56 12.70 11.30
C GLU A 102 15.84 11.93 10.91
N LEU A 103 15.78 11.14 9.83
CA LEU A 103 16.92 10.35 9.34
C LEU A 103 18.10 11.23 8.88
N ARG A 104 17.83 12.40 8.33
CA ARG A 104 18.88 13.36 7.92
C ARG A 104 19.54 14.03 9.10
N GLU A 105 18.80 14.24 10.19
CA GLU A 105 19.31 14.85 11.43
C GLU A 105 20.16 13.85 12.22
N THR A 106 19.77 12.57 12.26
CA THR A 106 20.52 11.50 12.95
C THR A 106 21.71 10.95 12.19
N ALA A 107 21.82 11.22 10.89
CA ALA A 107 22.97 10.83 10.06
C ALA A 107 24.13 11.83 10.07
N LYS A 108 24.03 12.92 10.84
CA LYS A 108 25.10 13.88 11.09
C LYS A 108 25.81 13.57 12.39
#